data_AF-A0A2N2IJ60-F1
#
_entry.id   AF-A0A2N2IJ60-F1
#
_cell.length_a   1.000
_cell.length_b   1.000
_cell.length_c   1.000
_cell.angle_alpha   90.00
_cell.angle_beta   90.00
_cell.angle_gamma   90.00
#
_symmetry.space_group_name_H-M   'P 1'
#
loop_
_entity.id
_entity.type
_entity.pdbx_description
1 polymer ?
#
loop_
_entity_poly.entity_id
_entity_poly.type
_entity_poly.pdbx_seq_one_letter_code
_entity_poly.pdbx_strand_id
1 'polypeptide(L)'
;RVRANLASALGELSPVPVETLRRAATGDADEEVRFEAAMSLARVAAEGASAMLVPFLSRHDMFTDCLTQLCALSDASIRPQVESLYGRVFQSTLHRLQLGALLARLGDDRARNLLVAKTRSFSFETRIWAIHCLGLSGAAWARETLIAIRDRKPDSQEAETARDALAFLDSTTSSATTSTDGPTTSPVGPTTGPVGPTTSPVGPTTGGGPVPR
;
A
#
# COMPACT_ATOMS: atom_id res chain seq x y z
N ARG A 1 11.77 6.25 -21.57
CA ARG A 1 12.15 4.82 -21.66
C ARG A 1 13.45 4.47 -20.93
N VAL A 2 14.68 4.77 -21.42
CA VAL A 2 15.94 4.37 -20.71
C VAL A 2 15.98 4.82 -19.25
N ARG A 3 15.56 6.06 -18.96
CA ARG A 3 15.47 6.59 -17.58
C ARG A 3 14.34 5.96 -16.75
N ALA A 4 13.27 5.49 -17.40
CA ALA A 4 12.16 4.80 -16.74
C ALA A 4 12.58 3.36 -16.35
N ASN A 5 13.24 2.64 -17.27
CA ASN A 5 13.90 1.37 -16.96
C ASN A 5 14.90 1.52 -15.79
N LEU A 6 15.66 2.62 -15.73
CA LEU A 6 16.53 2.92 -14.60
C LEU A 6 15.74 3.14 -13.30
N ALA A 7 14.66 3.91 -13.30
CA ALA A 7 13.81 4.12 -12.12
C ALA A 7 13.16 2.81 -11.61
N SER A 8 12.80 1.90 -12.52
CA SER A 8 12.36 0.54 -12.19
C SER A 8 13.50 -0.28 -11.55
N ALA A 9 14.66 -0.37 -12.22
CA ALA A 9 15.82 -1.12 -11.72
C ALA A 9 16.37 -0.58 -10.38
N LEU A 10 16.30 0.74 -10.13
CA LEU A 10 16.64 1.33 -8.83
C LEU A 10 15.70 0.83 -7.71
N GLY A 11 14.44 0.52 -8.03
CA GLY A 11 13.48 -0.09 -7.09
C GLY A 11 13.78 -1.54 -6.70
N GLU A 12 14.62 -2.23 -7.48
CA GLU A 12 15.03 -3.62 -7.24
C GLU A 12 16.35 -3.72 -6.43
N LEU A 13 17.03 -2.61 -6.18
CA LEU A 13 18.29 -2.58 -5.42
C LEU A 13 18.05 -2.82 -3.92
N SER A 14 19.06 -3.34 -3.22
CA SER A 14 19.07 -3.40 -1.76
C SER A 14 20.34 -2.73 -1.21
N PRO A 15 20.23 -1.64 -0.43
CA PRO A 15 19.00 -0.92 -0.07
C PRO A 15 18.40 -0.11 -1.23
N VAL A 16 17.08 0.05 -1.26
CA VAL A 16 16.37 0.88 -2.25
C VAL A 16 16.67 2.38 -2.01
N PRO A 17 17.04 3.16 -3.04
CA PRO A 17 17.37 4.58 -2.92
C PRO A 17 16.10 5.45 -2.90
N VAL A 18 15.31 5.33 -1.82
CA VAL A 18 13.97 5.93 -1.65
C VAL A 18 13.93 7.43 -1.97
N GLU A 19 14.86 8.24 -1.45
CA GLU A 19 14.85 9.70 -1.70
C GLU A 19 15.19 10.05 -3.16
N THR A 20 16.02 9.25 -3.85
CA THR A 20 16.28 9.43 -5.29
C THR A 20 15.03 9.14 -6.11
N LEU A 21 14.33 8.04 -5.80
CA LEU A 21 13.06 7.70 -6.43
C LEU A 21 11.99 8.75 -6.12
N ARG A 22 11.93 9.27 -4.89
CA ARG A 22 10.96 10.32 -4.51
C ARG A 22 11.14 11.59 -5.33
N ARG A 23 12.38 12.04 -5.52
CA ARG A 23 12.70 13.19 -6.39
C ARG A 23 12.31 12.94 -7.84
N ALA A 24 12.59 11.74 -8.36
CA ALA A 24 12.20 11.36 -9.72
C ALA A 24 10.67 11.36 -9.87
N ALA A 25 9.93 10.74 -8.94
CA ALA A 25 8.47 10.68 -8.92
C ALA A 25 7.81 12.06 -8.91
N THR A 26 8.34 13.02 -8.14
CA THR A 26 7.76 14.37 -8.02
C THR A 26 8.25 15.36 -9.07
N GLY A 27 9.42 15.14 -9.69
CA GLY A 27 10.17 16.21 -10.36
C GLY A 27 10.81 15.88 -11.70
N ASP A 28 10.80 14.64 -12.19
CA ASP A 28 11.26 14.39 -13.56
C ASP A 28 10.30 14.99 -14.59
N ALA A 29 10.83 15.55 -15.69
CA ALA A 29 10.01 16.07 -16.78
C ALA A 29 9.25 14.95 -17.52
N ASP A 30 9.83 13.76 -17.58
CA ASP A 30 9.28 12.59 -18.27
C ASP A 30 8.30 11.83 -17.36
N GLU A 31 7.07 11.69 -17.84
CA GLU A 31 5.97 11.06 -17.12
C GLU A 31 6.18 9.55 -16.90
N GLU A 32 6.84 8.87 -17.84
CA GLU A 32 7.20 7.44 -17.72
C GLU A 32 8.18 7.25 -16.56
N VAL A 33 9.12 8.20 -16.38
CA VAL A 33 10.08 8.19 -15.25
C VAL A 33 9.37 8.48 -13.93
N ARG A 34 8.45 9.45 -13.90
CA ARG A 34 7.65 9.73 -12.68
C ARG A 34 6.82 8.52 -12.27
N PHE A 35 6.19 7.84 -13.23
CA PHE A 35 5.38 6.65 -12.98
C PHE A 35 6.22 5.48 -12.45
N GLU A 36 7.30 5.10 -13.13
CA GLU A 36 8.15 3.99 -12.69
C GLU A 36 8.78 4.27 -11.32
N ALA A 37 9.17 5.52 -11.04
CA ALA A 37 9.67 5.89 -9.72
C ALA A 37 8.59 5.76 -8.62
N ALA A 38 7.35 6.19 -8.89
CA ALA A 38 6.23 6.03 -7.97
C ALA A 38 5.85 4.55 -7.78
N MET A 39 5.88 3.73 -8.85
CA MET A 39 5.66 2.29 -8.79
C MET A 39 6.75 1.58 -7.98
N SER A 40 8.03 1.91 -8.18
CA SER A 40 9.14 1.38 -7.38
C SER A 40 8.99 1.72 -5.89
N LEU A 41 8.62 2.96 -5.54
CA LEU A 41 8.31 3.35 -4.17
C LEU A 41 7.12 2.59 -3.59
N ALA A 42 6.09 2.37 -4.40
CA ALA A 42 4.88 1.67 -3.99
C ALA A 42 5.10 0.16 -3.80
N ARG A 43 5.98 -0.47 -4.58
CA ARG A 43 6.37 -1.89 -4.41
C ARG A 43 7.06 -2.15 -3.07
N VAL A 44 7.78 -1.16 -2.53
CA VAL A 44 8.42 -1.23 -1.20
C VAL A 44 7.61 -0.56 -0.08
N ALA A 45 6.34 -0.22 -0.35
CA ALA A 45 5.45 0.45 0.60
C ALA A 45 6.05 1.72 1.24
N ALA A 46 6.84 2.50 0.49
CA ALA A 46 7.41 3.75 0.97
C ALA A 46 6.31 4.77 1.32
N GLU A 47 6.55 5.56 2.36
CA GLU A 47 5.59 6.57 2.86
C GLU A 47 5.18 7.55 1.75
N GLY A 48 3.87 7.73 1.59
CA GLY A 48 3.28 8.63 0.59
C GLY A 48 3.31 8.11 -0.86
N ALA A 49 3.83 6.91 -1.14
CA ALA A 49 3.89 6.37 -2.50
C ALA A 49 2.50 6.28 -3.17
N SER A 50 1.46 5.93 -2.39
CA SER A 50 0.06 5.91 -2.84
C SER A 50 -0.37 7.25 -3.43
N ALA A 51 -0.05 8.36 -2.74
CA ALA A 51 -0.41 9.71 -3.18
C ALA A 51 0.35 10.11 -4.46
N MET A 52 1.58 9.61 -4.66
CA MET A 52 2.34 9.80 -5.91
C MET A 52 1.76 9.01 -7.08
N LEU A 53 1.07 7.89 -6.83
CA LEU A 53 0.42 7.08 -7.87
C LEU A 53 -0.94 7.62 -8.33
N VAL A 54 -1.72 8.25 -7.45
CA VAL A 54 -3.07 8.78 -7.76
C VAL A 54 -3.20 9.56 -9.08
N PRO A 55 -2.27 10.46 -9.49
CA PRO A 55 -2.37 11.18 -10.76
C PRO A 55 -2.48 10.27 -11.99
N PHE A 56 -1.84 9.09 -11.95
CA PHE A 56 -1.81 8.14 -13.06
C PHE A 56 -3.13 7.36 -13.22
N LEU A 57 -4.06 7.44 -12.27
CA LEU A 57 -5.45 6.97 -12.46
C LEU A 57 -6.26 7.80 -13.48
N SER A 58 -5.68 8.85 -14.08
CA SER A 58 -6.23 9.53 -15.27
C SER A 58 -5.50 9.18 -16.58
N ARG A 59 -4.55 8.23 -16.56
CA ARG A 59 -3.71 7.84 -17.70
C ARG A 59 -4.07 6.43 -18.18
N HIS A 60 -4.74 6.32 -19.33
CA HIS A 60 -5.28 5.05 -19.83
C HIS A 60 -4.22 3.94 -19.97
N ASP A 61 -3.02 4.31 -20.39
CA ASP A 61 -1.85 3.45 -20.56
C ASP A 61 -1.26 2.93 -19.23
N MET A 62 -1.42 3.66 -18.14
CA MET A 62 -0.87 3.33 -16.81
C MET A 62 -1.95 2.91 -15.79
N PHE A 63 -3.23 3.02 -16.16
CA PHE A 63 -4.37 2.95 -15.25
C PHE A 63 -4.43 1.63 -14.48
N THR A 64 -4.33 0.50 -15.19
CA THR A 64 -4.49 -0.85 -14.61
C THR A 64 -3.37 -1.16 -13.62
N ASP A 65 -2.11 -0.86 -13.96
CA ASP A 65 -0.96 -1.13 -13.10
C ASP A 65 -0.97 -0.23 -11.86
N CYS A 66 -1.26 1.06 -12.04
CA CYS A 66 -1.48 2.01 -10.96
C CYS A 66 -2.58 1.54 -9.99
N LEU A 67 -3.75 1.19 -10.52
CA LEU A 67 -4.90 0.72 -9.74
C LEU A 67 -4.59 -0.57 -8.96
N THR A 68 -3.91 -1.53 -9.61
CA THR A 68 -3.51 -2.79 -8.97
C THR A 68 -2.58 -2.54 -7.79
N GLN A 69 -1.57 -1.68 -7.98
CA GLN A 69 -0.63 -1.32 -6.91
C GLN A 69 -1.31 -0.55 -5.76
N LEU A 70 -2.26 0.34 -6.07
CA LEU A 70 -3.05 1.06 -5.07
C LEU A 70 -3.99 0.14 -4.27
N CYS A 71 -4.60 -0.87 -4.90
CA CYS A 71 -5.38 -1.89 -4.20
C CYS A 71 -4.51 -2.73 -3.26
N ALA A 72 -3.28 -3.07 -3.69
CA ALA A 72 -2.31 -3.79 -2.86
C ALA A 72 -1.91 -2.98 -1.62
N LEU A 73 -1.55 -1.71 -1.80
CA LEU A 73 -1.20 -0.79 -0.70
C LEU A 73 -2.37 -0.51 0.26
N SER A 74 -3.60 -0.43 -0.26
CA SER A 74 -4.82 -0.21 0.53
C SER A 74 -4.80 1.04 1.43
N ASP A 75 -4.05 2.06 1.04
CA ASP A 75 -3.83 3.29 1.81
C ASP A 75 -5.10 4.16 1.86
N ALA A 76 -5.70 4.28 3.05
CA ALA A 76 -6.91 5.06 3.24
C ALA A 76 -6.74 6.57 2.97
N SER A 77 -5.51 7.11 2.98
CA SER A 77 -5.25 8.55 2.80
C SER A 77 -5.61 9.07 1.41
N ILE A 78 -5.61 8.21 0.38
CA ILE A 78 -5.96 8.59 -0.99
C ILE A 78 -7.47 8.53 -1.30
N ARG A 79 -8.30 8.10 -0.34
CA ARG A 79 -9.74 7.91 -0.57
C ARG A 79 -10.44 9.15 -1.16
N PRO A 80 -10.26 10.39 -0.65
CA PRO A 80 -10.95 11.57 -1.19
C PRO A 80 -10.63 11.84 -2.66
N GLN A 81 -9.39 11.58 -3.09
CA GLN A 81 -8.96 11.73 -4.47
C GLN A 81 -9.60 10.65 -5.36
N VAL A 82 -9.66 9.40 -4.90
CA VAL A 82 -10.30 8.30 -5.64
C VAL A 82 -11.83 8.52 -5.73
N GLU A 83 -12.48 9.02 -4.66
CA GLU A 83 -13.89 9.40 -4.68
C GLU A 83 -14.17 10.51 -5.72
N SER A 84 -13.31 11.53 -5.79
CA SER A 84 -13.38 12.58 -6.80
C SER A 84 -13.23 12.04 -8.22
N LEU A 85 -12.32 11.09 -8.45
CA LEU A 85 -12.19 10.39 -9.74
C LEU A 85 -13.44 9.56 -10.06
N TYR A 86 -13.98 8.80 -9.11
CA TYR A 86 -15.15 7.95 -9.28
C TYR A 86 -16.44 8.75 -9.53
N GLY A 87 -16.53 9.96 -8.97
CA GLY A 87 -17.65 10.88 -9.17
C GLY A 87 -17.72 11.55 -10.56
N ARG A 88 -16.69 11.38 -11.41
CA ARG A 88 -16.67 12.01 -12.75
C ARG A 88 -17.81 11.50 -13.64
N VAL A 89 -18.45 12.44 -14.33
CA VAL A 89 -19.50 12.16 -15.33
C VAL A 89 -18.85 11.57 -16.59
N PHE A 90 -19.62 10.83 -17.40
CA PHE A 90 -19.19 10.22 -18.67
C PHE A 90 -18.07 9.17 -18.60
N GLN A 91 -17.79 8.60 -17.42
CA GLN A 91 -16.94 7.42 -17.31
C GLN A 91 -17.58 6.17 -17.92
N SER A 92 -16.74 5.29 -18.48
CA SER A 92 -17.15 3.95 -18.90
C SER A 92 -17.55 3.09 -17.69
N THR A 93 -18.43 2.12 -17.91
CA THR A 93 -18.79 1.12 -16.88
C THR A 93 -17.55 0.41 -16.33
N LEU A 94 -16.57 0.13 -17.19
CA LEU A 94 -15.31 -0.51 -16.82
C LEU A 94 -14.50 0.35 -15.83
N HIS A 95 -14.18 1.59 -16.17
CA HIS A 95 -13.47 2.50 -15.26
C HIS A 95 -14.20 2.69 -13.93
N ARG A 96 -15.54 2.75 -13.94
CA ARG A 96 -16.34 2.86 -12.71
C ARG A 96 -16.26 1.59 -11.85
N LEU A 97 -16.30 0.39 -12.43
CA LEU A 97 -16.10 -0.86 -11.69
C LEU A 97 -14.70 -0.92 -11.09
N GLN A 98 -13.68 -0.55 -11.87
CA GLN A 98 -12.28 -0.55 -11.48
C GLN A 98 -11.97 0.44 -10.34
N LEU A 99 -12.38 1.71 -10.45
CA LEU A 99 -12.28 2.68 -9.35
C LEU A 99 -13.13 2.24 -8.14
N GLY A 100 -14.27 1.58 -8.38
CA GLY A 100 -15.09 0.96 -7.36
C GLY A 100 -14.38 -0.19 -6.61
N ALA A 101 -13.50 -0.95 -7.26
CA ALA A 101 -12.67 -1.97 -6.62
C ALA A 101 -11.72 -1.35 -5.60
N LEU A 102 -11.04 -0.26 -5.98
CA LEU A 102 -10.18 0.49 -5.07
C LEU A 102 -10.98 1.11 -3.93
N LEU A 103 -12.12 1.78 -4.18
CA LEU A 103 -12.95 2.31 -3.10
C LEU A 103 -13.46 1.21 -2.15
N ALA A 104 -13.89 0.06 -2.66
CA ALA A 104 -14.35 -1.07 -1.85
C ALA A 104 -13.22 -1.71 -1.03
N ARG A 105 -11.98 -1.69 -1.54
CA ARG A 105 -10.75 -2.06 -0.82
C ARG A 105 -10.42 -1.06 0.29
N LEU A 106 -10.50 0.24 -0.01
CA LEU A 106 -10.32 1.33 0.97
C LEU A 106 -11.45 1.42 2.01
N GLY A 107 -12.51 0.63 1.89
CA GLY A 107 -13.61 0.53 2.87
C GLY A 107 -14.87 1.32 2.54
N ASP A 108 -15.21 1.51 1.26
CA ASP A 108 -16.53 1.99 0.82
C ASP A 108 -17.52 0.82 0.59
N ASP A 109 -18.47 0.66 1.51
CA ASP A 109 -19.53 -0.34 1.42
C ASP A 109 -20.48 -0.12 0.23
N ARG A 110 -20.64 1.12 -0.26
CA ARG A 110 -21.47 1.42 -1.43
C ARG A 110 -20.82 0.86 -2.69
N ALA A 111 -19.51 1.08 -2.84
CA ALA A 111 -18.72 0.50 -3.91
C ALA A 111 -18.72 -1.05 -3.84
N ARG A 112 -18.54 -1.62 -2.64
CA ARG A 112 -18.67 -3.08 -2.40
C ARG A 112 -20.00 -3.63 -2.91
N ASN A 113 -21.11 -3.05 -2.46
CA ASN A 113 -22.44 -3.51 -2.81
C ASN A 113 -22.74 -3.35 -4.31
N LEU A 114 -22.22 -2.31 -4.95
CA LEU A 114 -22.32 -2.13 -6.40
C LEU A 114 -21.59 -3.23 -7.16
N LEU A 115 -20.35 -3.59 -6.77
CA LEU A 115 -19.59 -4.67 -7.42
C LEU A 115 -20.33 -6.00 -7.33
N VAL A 116 -20.78 -6.38 -6.11
CA VAL A 116 -21.55 -7.61 -5.88
C VAL A 116 -22.82 -7.63 -6.75
N ALA A 117 -23.57 -6.53 -6.82
CA ALA A 117 -24.74 -6.42 -7.69
C ALA A 117 -24.39 -6.56 -9.18
N LYS A 118 -23.26 -6.02 -9.63
CA LYS A 118 -22.83 -6.05 -11.04
C LYS A 118 -22.36 -7.42 -11.51
N THR A 119 -21.97 -8.33 -10.62
CA THR A 119 -21.79 -9.76 -10.95
C THR A 119 -23.05 -10.45 -11.48
N ARG A 120 -24.24 -9.83 -11.29
CA ARG A 120 -25.55 -10.30 -11.77
C ARG A 120 -26.12 -9.44 -12.91
N SER A 121 -25.31 -8.57 -13.52
CA SER A 121 -25.71 -7.74 -14.67
C SER A 121 -26.22 -8.59 -15.84
N PHE A 122 -27.18 -8.08 -16.63
CA PHE A 122 -27.61 -8.72 -17.88
C PHE A 122 -26.47 -8.77 -18.91
N SER A 123 -25.66 -7.69 -19.00
CA SER A 123 -24.45 -7.66 -19.83
C SER A 123 -23.39 -8.62 -19.28
N PHE A 124 -23.03 -9.62 -20.10
CA PHE A 124 -21.96 -10.58 -19.82
C PHE A 124 -20.64 -9.89 -19.49
N GLU A 125 -20.22 -8.95 -20.34
CA GLU A 125 -19.02 -8.13 -20.16
C GLU A 125 -18.99 -7.43 -18.79
N THR A 126 -20.12 -6.87 -18.37
CA THR A 126 -20.23 -6.23 -17.05
C THR A 126 -20.13 -7.23 -15.89
N ARG A 127 -20.61 -8.48 -16.07
CA ARG A 127 -20.45 -9.53 -15.04
C ARG A 127 -18.98 -9.93 -14.91
N ILE A 128 -18.31 -10.23 -16.02
CA ILE A 128 -16.89 -10.62 -16.05
C ILE A 128 -16.04 -9.54 -15.39
N TRP A 129 -16.18 -8.28 -15.78
CA TRP A 129 -15.43 -7.18 -15.15
C TRP A 129 -15.77 -6.97 -13.68
N ALA A 130 -17.02 -7.17 -13.25
CA ALA A 130 -17.37 -7.10 -11.84
C ALA A 130 -16.69 -8.23 -11.02
N ILE A 131 -16.66 -9.46 -11.56
CA ILE A 131 -15.99 -10.62 -10.94
C ILE A 131 -14.48 -10.38 -10.86
N HIS A 132 -13.86 -9.89 -11.93
CA HIS A 132 -12.45 -9.49 -11.92
C HIS A 132 -12.17 -8.39 -10.87
N CYS A 133 -13.02 -7.36 -10.80
CA CYS A 133 -12.91 -6.28 -9.82
C CYS A 133 -13.07 -6.74 -8.36
N LEU A 134 -13.85 -7.80 -8.10
CA LEU A 134 -13.92 -8.44 -6.78
C LEU A 134 -12.55 -9.02 -6.37
N GLY A 135 -11.86 -9.72 -7.28
CA GLY A 135 -10.49 -10.22 -7.05
C GLY A 135 -9.47 -9.09 -6.89
N LEU A 136 -9.48 -8.13 -7.82
CA LEU A 136 -8.59 -6.97 -7.84
C LEU A 136 -8.65 -6.14 -6.54
N SER A 137 -9.80 -6.14 -5.85
CA SER A 137 -9.93 -5.47 -4.55
C SER A 137 -9.00 -6.03 -3.46
N GLY A 138 -8.41 -7.22 -3.62
CA GLY A 138 -7.49 -7.82 -2.65
C GLY A 138 -8.13 -8.13 -1.29
N ALA A 139 -9.46 -8.08 -1.18
CA ALA A 139 -10.16 -8.00 0.09
C ALA A 139 -10.90 -9.30 0.43
N ALA A 140 -10.71 -9.79 1.67
CA ALA A 140 -11.26 -11.05 2.15
C ALA A 140 -12.80 -11.17 2.01
N TRP A 141 -13.54 -10.04 2.10
CA TRP A 141 -15.00 -10.01 1.95
C TRP A 141 -15.46 -10.48 0.56
N ALA A 142 -14.62 -10.39 -0.48
CA ALA A 142 -14.97 -10.81 -1.83
C ALA A 142 -14.99 -12.34 -2.00
N ARG A 143 -14.25 -13.08 -1.17
CA ARG A 143 -13.97 -14.52 -1.33
C ARG A 143 -15.25 -15.37 -1.38
N GLU A 144 -16.20 -15.16 -0.47
CA GLU A 144 -17.46 -15.92 -0.43
C GLU A 144 -18.31 -15.70 -1.69
N THR A 145 -18.35 -14.47 -2.20
CA THR A 145 -19.07 -14.14 -3.44
C THR A 145 -18.42 -14.82 -4.64
N LEU A 146 -17.08 -14.83 -4.71
CA LEU A 146 -16.34 -15.49 -5.78
C LEU A 146 -16.52 -17.02 -5.75
N ILE A 147 -16.47 -17.64 -4.56
CA ILE A 147 -16.77 -19.07 -4.37
C ILE A 147 -18.17 -19.41 -4.88
N ALA A 148 -19.19 -18.64 -4.47
CA ALA A 148 -20.57 -18.86 -4.91
C ALA A 148 -20.75 -18.70 -6.43
N ILE A 149 -19.98 -17.83 -7.09
CA ILE A 149 -20.00 -17.65 -8.54
C ILE A 149 -19.32 -18.82 -9.26
N ARG A 150 -18.13 -19.23 -8.79
CA ARG A 150 -17.38 -20.39 -9.28
C ARG A 150 -18.23 -21.67 -9.27
N ASP A 151 -18.93 -21.92 -8.16
CA ASP A 151 -19.61 -23.19 -7.93
C ASP A 151 -21.01 -23.24 -8.58
N ARG A 152 -21.62 -22.09 -8.90
CA ARG A 152 -22.96 -22.02 -9.52
C ARG A 152 -23.03 -22.61 -10.94
N LYS A 153 -21.99 -22.40 -11.75
CA LYS A 153 -21.89 -22.95 -13.11
C LYS A 153 -20.41 -23.15 -13.47
N PRO A 154 -19.80 -24.29 -13.09
CA PRO A 154 -18.34 -24.50 -13.18
C PRO A 154 -17.73 -24.27 -14.57
N ASP A 155 -18.47 -24.59 -15.64
CA ASP A 155 -18.02 -24.50 -17.04
C ASP A 155 -18.34 -23.13 -17.70
N SER A 156 -18.59 -22.09 -16.90
CA SER A 156 -18.83 -20.73 -17.40
C SER A 156 -17.59 -19.85 -17.30
N GLN A 157 -17.47 -18.88 -18.20
CA GLN A 157 -16.44 -17.84 -18.12
C GLN A 157 -16.51 -17.11 -16.76
N GLU A 158 -17.73 -16.86 -16.24
CA GLU A 158 -17.90 -16.27 -14.91
C GLU A 158 -17.25 -17.13 -13.80
N ALA A 159 -17.28 -18.45 -13.91
CA ALA A 159 -16.62 -19.35 -12.96
C ALA A 159 -15.10 -19.43 -13.17
N GLU A 160 -14.61 -19.34 -14.41
CA GLU A 160 -13.17 -19.21 -14.72
C GLU A 160 -12.61 -17.92 -14.12
N THR A 161 -13.18 -16.76 -14.46
CA THR A 161 -12.77 -15.46 -13.89
C THR A 161 -12.86 -15.43 -12.36
N ALA A 162 -13.81 -16.17 -11.77
CA ALA A 162 -13.89 -16.31 -10.31
C ALA A 162 -12.76 -17.16 -9.72
N ARG A 163 -12.24 -18.17 -10.43
CA ARG A 163 -11.04 -18.93 -10.01
C ARG A 163 -9.79 -18.07 -10.07
N ASP A 164 -9.62 -17.30 -11.15
CA ASP A 164 -8.47 -16.39 -11.30
C ASP A 164 -8.48 -15.31 -10.21
N ALA A 165 -9.66 -14.73 -9.94
CA ALA A 165 -9.86 -13.77 -8.87
C ALA A 165 -9.56 -14.36 -7.48
N LEU A 166 -9.93 -15.63 -7.21
CA LEU A 166 -9.59 -16.32 -5.96
C LEU A 166 -8.08 -16.58 -5.85
N ALA A 167 -7.44 -17.05 -6.92
CA ALA A 167 -5.98 -17.27 -6.94
C ALA A 167 -5.20 -15.98 -6.67
N PHE A 168 -5.69 -14.83 -7.14
CA PHE A 168 -5.11 -13.51 -6.85
C PHE A 168 -5.32 -13.07 -5.38
N LEU A 169 -6.46 -13.39 -4.75
CA LEU A 169 -6.66 -13.18 -3.31
C LEU A 169 -5.72 -14.06 -2.46
N ASP A 170 -5.44 -15.28 -2.91
CA ASP A 170 -4.58 -16.22 -2.21
C ASP A 170 -3.10 -15.83 -2.30
N SER A 171 -2.64 -15.33 -3.46
CA SER A 171 -1.27 -14.82 -3.62
C SER A 171 -1.02 -13.55 -2.81
N THR A 172 -1.95 -12.59 -2.84
CA THR A 172 -1.85 -11.35 -2.05
C THR A 172 -1.90 -11.60 -0.53
N THR A 173 -2.62 -12.62 -0.07
CA THR A 173 -2.62 -13.02 1.34
C THR A 173 -1.28 -13.66 1.75
N SER A 174 -0.67 -14.47 0.88
CA SER A 174 0.58 -15.19 1.18
C SER A 174 1.79 -14.27 1.33
N SER A 175 1.84 -13.14 0.61
CA SER A 175 2.90 -12.14 0.75
C SER A 175 2.88 -11.39 2.09
N ALA A 176 1.78 -11.43 2.85
CA ALA A 176 1.66 -10.73 4.13
C ALA A 176 2.27 -11.51 5.31
N THR A 177 2.54 -12.81 5.18
CA THR A 177 2.91 -13.69 6.29
C THR A 177 4.40 -14.04 6.38
N THR A 178 5.26 -13.48 5.51
CA THR A 178 6.70 -13.87 5.43
C THR A 178 7.68 -12.90 6.12
N SER A 179 7.19 -11.97 6.95
CA SER A 179 8.03 -10.94 7.59
C SER A 179 7.88 -10.87 9.12
N THR A 180 8.30 -11.91 9.83
CA THR A 180 8.45 -11.87 11.31
C THR A 180 9.76 -12.46 11.87
N ASP A 181 10.58 -13.17 11.07
CA ASP A 181 11.82 -13.77 11.55
C ASP A 181 12.99 -12.77 11.52
N GLY A 182 12.99 -11.82 12.46
CA GLY A 182 14.16 -11.03 12.80
C GLY A 182 15.14 -11.82 13.67
N PRO A 183 16.45 -11.80 13.40
CA PRO A 183 17.42 -12.53 14.22
C PRO A 183 17.57 -11.88 15.60
N THR A 184 17.28 -12.62 16.66
CA THR A 184 17.57 -12.21 18.04
C THR A 184 19.08 -12.12 18.27
N THR A 185 19.62 -10.90 18.34
CA THR A 185 20.99 -10.64 18.80
C THR A 185 20.97 -9.88 20.13
N SER A 186 21.34 -10.60 21.20
CA SER A 186 21.48 -10.03 22.55
C SER A 186 22.71 -9.12 22.64
N PRO A 187 22.64 -7.94 23.29
CA PRO A 187 23.81 -7.12 23.54
C PRO A 187 24.56 -7.62 24.79
N VAL A 188 25.71 -8.28 24.58
CA VAL A 188 26.70 -8.51 25.65
C VAL A 188 27.65 -7.30 25.67
N GLY A 189 27.42 -6.38 26.60
CA GLY A 189 28.31 -5.24 26.81
C GLY A 189 29.56 -5.63 27.63
N PRO A 190 30.77 -5.23 27.21
CA PRO A 190 31.98 -5.35 28.03
C PRO A 190 32.19 -4.09 28.88
N THR A 191 32.48 -4.24 30.18
CA THR A 191 33.02 -3.14 30.99
C THR A 191 34.11 -3.65 31.94
N THR A 192 35.36 -3.38 31.58
CA THR A 192 36.53 -3.49 32.46
C THR A 192 37.04 -2.09 32.79
N GLY A 193 37.32 -1.81 34.07
CA GLY A 193 37.81 -0.49 34.52
C GLY A 193 37.91 -0.41 36.06
N PRO A 194 39.07 -0.11 36.68
CA PRO A 194 39.27 -0.34 38.11
C PRO A 194 39.70 0.88 38.97
N VAL A 195 39.80 0.64 40.28
CA VAL A 195 40.48 1.40 41.36
C VAL A 195 39.89 2.76 41.79
N GLY A 196 39.81 2.96 43.12
CA GLY A 196 39.76 4.30 43.76
C GLY A 196 41.18 4.82 44.04
N PRO A 197 41.47 5.53 45.15
CA PRO A 197 40.58 6.14 46.15
C PRO A 197 40.74 7.68 46.21
N THR A 198 39.90 8.37 47.00
CA THR A 198 40.16 9.77 47.40
C THR A 198 39.96 9.96 48.90
N THR A 199 40.96 10.60 49.53
CA THR A 199 41.02 10.93 50.96
C THR A 199 40.50 12.35 51.23
N SER A 200 39.82 12.52 52.37
CA SER A 200 39.48 13.79 53.04
C SER A 200 40.76 14.51 53.57
N PRO A 201 40.75 15.67 54.31
CA PRO A 201 39.64 16.35 55.04
C PRO A 201 39.71 17.92 55.09
N VAL A 202 39.15 18.53 56.17
CA VAL A 202 39.18 19.96 56.61
C VAL A 202 38.16 20.89 55.91
N GLY A 203 37.41 21.79 56.58
CA GLY A 203 37.42 22.29 57.97
C GLY A 203 36.20 23.21 58.28
N PRO A 204 36.21 24.04 59.36
CA PRO A 204 35.28 23.85 60.49
C PRO A 204 34.16 24.92 60.71
N THR A 205 33.32 24.65 61.72
CA THR A 205 32.15 25.42 62.19
C THR A 205 32.44 26.59 63.16
N THR A 206 31.86 27.77 62.87
CA THR A 206 31.39 28.84 63.79
C THR A 206 30.55 29.87 62.99
N GLY A 207 29.63 30.69 63.56
CA GLY A 207 29.00 30.65 64.90
C GLY A 207 28.57 32.03 65.44
N GLY A 208 27.26 32.31 65.57
CA GLY A 208 26.71 33.53 66.20
C GLY A 208 25.61 34.27 65.40
N GLY A 209 24.55 34.73 66.08
CA GLY A 209 23.49 35.62 65.53
C GLY A 209 23.80 37.11 65.75
N PRO A 210 22.83 38.03 65.99
CA PRO A 210 21.38 37.85 66.20
C PRO A 210 20.46 38.73 65.31
N VAL A 211 19.15 38.61 65.52
CA VAL A 211 18.07 39.40 64.88
C VAL A 211 17.83 40.73 65.63
N PRO A 212 17.65 41.84 64.91
CA PRO A 212 16.43 42.66 65.05
C PRO A 212 15.89 43.12 63.66
N ARG A 213 14.65 43.60 63.49
CA ARG A 213 13.66 44.10 64.46
C ARG A 213 12.24 43.89 63.93
#